data_AF-A0A258FSU1-F1
#
_entry.id   AF-A0A258FSU1-F1
#
_cell.length_a   1.000
_cell.length_b   1.000
_cell.length_c   1.000
_cell.angle_alpha   90.00
_cell.angle_beta   90.00
_cell.angle_gamma   90.00
#
_symmetry.space_group_name_H-M   'P 1'
#
loop_
_entity.id
_entity.type
_entity.pdbx_description
1 polymer ?
#
loop_
_entity_poly.entity_id
_entity_poly.type
_entity_poly.pdbx_seq_one_letter_code
_entity_poly.pdbx_strand_id
1 'polypeptide(L)'
;MVLGFGWPKRLEKRPYGESHPTNRERFTRVFETRRWATGESVSGPGSDHGSGSVEHTARLLHRFIPELGVRSIADIPCGDFHWMGDVLSAHPEVAYVGYDIVEPLIARNWRTHPGRAFAVLDVVAEVPPRADLILCKDLVNHLYERDVRAALKNMVASGSTWLLITSNTGYENLELEMLAPGASRELDLAAPPYDLPPPIHGDHYLSLWRLEDVGRALARSPR
;
A
#
# COMPACT_ATOMS: atom_id res chain seq x y z
N MET A 1 -17.67 -28.54 -45.27
CA MET A 1 -16.98 -27.30 -44.87
C MET A 1 -17.69 -26.80 -43.61
N VAL A 2 -17.17 -27.14 -42.42
CA VAL A 2 -17.78 -26.79 -41.13
C VAL A 2 -16.69 -26.09 -40.33
N LEU A 3 -16.79 -24.77 -40.17
CA LEU A 3 -15.93 -23.99 -39.30
C LEU A 3 -16.66 -23.79 -37.97
N GLY A 4 -16.36 -24.66 -37.01
CA GLY A 4 -16.76 -24.46 -35.62
C GLY A 4 -15.82 -23.45 -34.96
N PHE A 5 -16.34 -22.25 -34.67
CA PHE A 5 -15.66 -21.28 -33.81
C PHE A 5 -15.65 -21.80 -32.37
N GLY A 6 -14.52 -22.37 -31.95
CA GLY A 6 -14.26 -22.71 -30.55
C GLY A 6 -14.00 -21.44 -29.75
N TRP A 7 -14.85 -21.18 -28.76
CA TRP A 7 -14.64 -20.14 -27.76
C TRP A 7 -13.38 -20.49 -26.93
N PRO A 8 -12.57 -19.50 -26.52
CA PRO A 8 -11.38 -19.80 -25.73
C PRO A 8 -11.78 -20.53 -24.45
N LYS A 9 -11.14 -21.68 -24.22
CA LYS A 9 -11.32 -22.49 -23.01
C LYS A 9 -11.10 -21.58 -21.81
N ARG A 10 -12.10 -21.56 -20.93
CA ARG A 10 -12.10 -20.96 -19.59
C ARG A 10 -10.68 -21.05 -19.00
N LEU A 11 -10.04 -19.90 -18.76
CA LEU A 11 -8.73 -19.82 -18.11
C LEU A 11 -8.82 -20.60 -16.80
N GLU A 12 -8.14 -21.74 -16.74
CA GLU A 12 -8.05 -22.55 -15.53
C GLU A 12 -7.39 -21.69 -14.45
N LYS A 13 -8.13 -21.47 -13.35
CA LYS A 13 -7.56 -20.88 -12.12
C LYS A 13 -6.47 -21.85 -11.64
N ARG A 14 -5.21 -21.52 -11.90
CA ARG A 14 -4.09 -22.28 -11.32
C ARG A 14 -4.11 -22.04 -9.80
N PRO A 15 -4.10 -23.11 -8.98
CA PRO A 15 -4.04 -22.96 -7.54
C PRO A 15 -2.73 -22.27 -7.15
N TYR A 16 -2.80 -21.37 -6.17
CA TYR A 16 -1.63 -20.73 -5.59
C TYR A 16 -0.70 -21.79 -4.99
N GLY A 17 0.48 -21.99 -5.58
CA GLY A 17 1.44 -22.98 -5.08
C GLY A 17 2.53 -23.46 -6.05
N GLU A 18 2.42 -23.22 -7.36
CA GLU A 18 3.50 -23.54 -8.31
C GLU A 18 4.34 -22.28 -8.64
N SER A 19 5.54 -22.21 -8.06
CA SER A 19 6.67 -21.30 -8.35
C SER A 19 6.34 -19.85 -8.76
N HIS A 20 5.45 -19.17 -8.05
CA HIS A 20 5.29 -17.72 -8.21
C HIS A 20 6.34 -16.97 -7.38
N PRO A 21 6.93 -15.89 -7.92
CA PRO A 21 7.87 -15.07 -7.16
C PRO A 21 7.15 -14.45 -5.95
N THR A 22 7.84 -14.42 -4.81
CA THR A 22 7.41 -13.72 -3.59
C THR A 22 7.21 -12.23 -3.85
N ASN A 23 6.49 -11.54 -2.97
CA ASN A 23 6.33 -10.08 -3.08
C ASN A 23 7.69 -9.36 -3.05
N ARG A 24 8.63 -9.83 -2.22
CA ARG A 24 10.02 -9.32 -2.18
C ARG A 24 10.69 -9.43 -3.55
N GLU A 25 10.64 -10.59 -4.19
CA GLU A 25 11.21 -10.79 -5.53
C GLU A 25 10.51 -9.94 -6.59
N ARG A 26 9.17 -9.86 -6.56
CA ARG A 26 8.37 -9.06 -7.50
C ARG A 26 8.73 -7.58 -7.42
N PHE A 27 8.72 -7.01 -6.22
CA PHE A 27 8.98 -5.57 -6.02
C PHE A 27 10.46 -5.22 -6.18
N THR A 28 11.38 -6.11 -5.76
CA THR A 28 12.82 -5.92 -6.02
C THR A 28 13.09 -5.92 -7.52
N ARG A 29 12.51 -6.85 -8.28
CA ARG A 29 12.64 -6.84 -9.75
C ARG A 29 12.08 -5.56 -10.37
N VAL A 30 10.93 -5.07 -9.90
CA VAL A 30 10.36 -3.80 -10.37
C VAL A 30 11.31 -2.63 -10.13
N PHE A 31 11.93 -2.56 -8.95
CA PHE A 31 12.93 -1.55 -8.60
C PHE A 31 14.20 -1.66 -9.45
N GLU A 32 14.80 -2.85 -9.54
CA GLU A 32 16.06 -3.09 -10.26
C GLU A 32 15.92 -2.86 -11.76
N THR A 33 14.78 -3.26 -12.33
CA THR A 33 14.47 -3.01 -13.75
C THR A 33 13.94 -1.60 -14.00
N ARG A 34 13.88 -0.75 -12.95
CA ARG A 34 13.38 0.63 -13.00
C ARG A 34 12.00 0.73 -13.64
N ARG A 35 11.15 -0.28 -13.45
CA ARG A 35 9.91 -0.44 -14.23
C ARG A 35 8.85 0.61 -13.91
N TRP A 36 8.81 1.08 -12.67
CA TRP A 36 7.98 2.22 -12.27
C TRP A 36 8.73 3.55 -12.34
N ALA A 37 10.03 3.55 -12.60
CA ALA A 37 10.81 4.77 -12.45
C ALA A 37 10.42 5.84 -13.47
N THR A 38 10.36 7.06 -12.98
CA THR A 38 10.20 8.29 -13.75
C THR A 38 11.56 8.99 -13.85
N GLY A 39 11.56 10.25 -14.29
CA GLY A 39 12.75 11.10 -14.26
C GLY A 39 13.21 11.47 -12.85
N GLU A 40 12.33 11.37 -11.85
CA GLU A 40 12.59 11.85 -10.49
C GLU A 40 12.42 10.78 -9.39
N SER A 41 11.41 9.91 -9.49
CA SER A 41 11.13 8.85 -8.52
C SER A 41 11.36 7.46 -9.12
N VAL A 42 11.70 6.48 -8.28
CA VAL A 42 11.68 5.05 -8.66
C VAL A 42 10.39 4.34 -8.25
N SER A 43 9.48 5.04 -7.57
CA SER A 43 8.25 4.50 -6.98
C SER A 43 7.00 4.72 -7.85
N GLY A 44 7.15 5.23 -9.07
CA GLY A 44 6.03 5.47 -9.98
C GLY A 44 5.63 6.94 -10.10
N PRO A 45 4.86 7.29 -11.15
CA PRO A 45 4.35 8.66 -11.35
C PRO A 45 3.45 9.13 -10.21
N GLY A 46 2.86 8.21 -9.44
CA GLY A 46 2.11 8.53 -8.22
C GLY A 46 2.99 9.00 -7.04
N SER A 47 4.30 9.11 -7.24
CA SER A 47 5.26 9.56 -6.23
C SER A 47 6.07 10.77 -6.69
N ASP A 48 5.85 11.25 -7.91
CA ASP A 48 6.47 12.45 -8.48
C ASP A 48 5.97 13.71 -7.75
N HIS A 49 6.86 14.70 -7.55
CA HIS A 49 6.47 15.97 -6.95
C HIS A 49 5.44 16.68 -7.82
N GLY A 50 4.43 17.29 -7.19
CA GLY A 50 3.34 17.96 -7.90
C GLY A 50 2.39 17.01 -8.64
N SER A 51 2.55 15.68 -8.52
CA SER A 51 1.53 14.75 -8.98
C SER A 51 0.27 14.91 -8.12
N GLY A 52 -0.91 14.78 -8.74
CA GLY A 52 -2.18 14.92 -8.01
C GLY A 52 -2.31 13.96 -6.83
N SER A 53 -1.72 12.76 -6.92
CA SER A 53 -1.71 11.79 -5.81
C SER A 53 -0.85 12.25 -4.63
N VAL A 54 0.31 12.86 -4.88
CA VAL A 54 1.20 13.41 -3.84
C VAL A 54 0.56 14.63 -3.19
N GLU A 55 0.10 15.60 -3.99
CA GLU A 55 -0.55 16.81 -3.49
C GLU A 55 -1.77 16.48 -2.63
N HIS A 56 -2.57 15.51 -3.09
CA HIS A 56 -3.74 15.03 -2.36
C HIS A 56 -3.36 14.37 -1.03
N THR A 57 -2.39 13.47 -1.05
CA THR A 57 -1.93 12.78 0.17
C THR A 57 -1.33 13.77 1.17
N ALA A 58 -0.46 14.67 0.71
CA ALA A 58 0.15 15.70 1.54
C ALA A 58 -0.92 16.59 2.20
N ARG A 59 -1.92 17.03 1.43
CA ARG A 59 -3.05 17.82 1.97
C ARG A 59 -3.80 17.07 3.08
N LEU A 60 -4.07 15.78 2.90
CA LEU A 60 -4.71 14.97 3.94
C LEU A 60 -3.82 14.80 5.17
N LEU A 61 -2.52 14.58 4.99
CA LEU A 61 -1.57 14.49 6.11
C LEU A 61 -1.48 15.81 6.89
N HIS A 62 -1.38 16.96 6.21
CA HIS A 62 -1.39 18.28 6.85
C HIS A 62 -2.67 18.55 7.65
N ARG A 63 -3.80 17.97 7.23
CA ARG A 63 -5.05 18.04 7.97
C ARG A 63 -5.07 17.08 9.15
N PHE A 64 -4.80 15.79 8.91
CA PHE A 64 -5.04 14.73 9.88
C PHE A 64 -3.99 14.65 10.99
N ILE A 65 -2.74 15.04 10.74
CA ILE A 65 -1.71 15.06 11.78
C ILE A 65 -2.17 15.89 13.00
N PRO A 66 -2.54 17.17 12.84
CA PRO A 66 -3.02 17.97 13.97
C PRO A 66 -4.44 17.57 14.42
N GLU A 67 -5.36 17.26 13.51
CA GLU A 67 -6.76 16.93 13.84
C GLU A 67 -6.87 15.68 14.73
N LEU A 68 -6.02 14.67 14.48
CA LEU A 68 -6.03 13.39 15.19
C LEU A 68 -4.96 13.29 16.28
N GLY A 69 -4.11 14.33 16.43
CA GLY A 69 -3.01 14.34 17.39
C GLY A 69 -1.94 13.29 17.09
N VAL A 70 -1.64 13.02 15.80
CA VAL A 70 -0.63 12.05 15.38
C VAL A 70 0.75 12.50 15.83
N ARG A 71 1.48 11.66 16.56
CA ARG A 71 2.87 11.92 17.00
C ARG A 71 3.87 10.95 16.39
N SER A 72 3.38 9.87 15.77
CA SER A 72 4.20 8.85 15.13
C SER A 72 3.53 8.31 13.86
N ILE A 73 4.31 8.21 12.78
CA ILE A 73 3.89 7.65 11.49
C ILE A 73 4.75 6.44 11.15
N ALA A 74 4.09 5.33 10.82
CA ALA A 74 4.68 4.22 10.08
C ALA A 74 4.21 4.28 8.62
N ASP A 75 5.14 4.47 7.69
CA ASP A 75 4.84 4.63 6.26
C ASP A 75 5.20 3.35 5.51
N ILE A 76 4.18 2.66 4.98
CA ILE A 76 4.25 1.25 4.55
C ILE A 76 3.46 1.06 3.23
N PRO A 77 4.10 1.03 2.05
CA PRO A 77 5.52 1.20 1.80
C PRO A 77 5.89 2.68 1.79
N CYS A 78 7.12 3.00 2.19
CA CYS A 78 7.66 4.35 2.08
C CYS A 78 8.23 4.67 0.68
N GLY A 79 8.44 3.65 -0.16
CA GLY A 79 9.10 3.80 -1.46
C GLY A 79 10.46 4.48 -1.32
N ASP A 80 10.75 5.40 -2.23
CA ASP A 80 11.97 6.21 -2.22
C ASP A 80 11.89 7.50 -1.41
N PHE A 81 10.83 7.68 -0.61
CA PHE A 81 10.68 8.82 0.27
C PHE A 81 10.73 10.18 -0.46
N HIS A 82 10.43 10.19 -1.77
CA HIS A 82 10.70 11.32 -2.66
C HIS A 82 10.05 12.63 -2.19
N TRP A 83 8.79 12.58 -1.78
CA TRP A 83 7.98 13.75 -1.39
C TRP A 83 7.68 13.84 0.11
N MET A 84 7.84 12.76 0.86
CA MET A 84 7.40 12.70 2.27
C MET A 84 8.26 13.58 3.19
N GLY A 85 9.49 13.91 2.77
CA GLY A 85 10.36 14.87 3.44
C GLY A 85 9.74 16.27 3.60
N ASP A 86 8.97 16.73 2.61
CA ASP A 86 8.32 18.05 2.64
C ASP A 86 7.20 18.09 3.67
N VAL A 87 6.40 17.03 3.73
CA VAL A 87 5.33 16.89 4.74
C VAL A 87 5.93 16.90 6.15
N LEU A 88 6.97 16.08 6.40
CA LEU A 88 7.60 16.00 7.71
C LEU A 88 8.32 17.27 8.13
N SER A 89 8.75 18.10 7.19
CA SER A 89 9.36 19.40 7.50
C SER A 89 8.34 20.39 8.06
N ALA A 90 7.06 20.25 7.70
CA ALA A 90 5.96 21.02 8.27
C ALA A 90 5.46 20.48 9.62
N HIS A 91 5.79 19.23 9.96
CA HIS A 91 5.40 18.55 11.20
C HIS A 91 6.62 17.96 11.92
N PRO A 92 7.58 18.81 12.36
CA PRO A 92 8.85 18.36 12.96
C PRO A 92 8.67 17.56 14.26
N GLU A 93 7.50 17.64 14.86
CA GLU A 93 7.13 16.99 16.11
C GLU A 93 6.69 15.52 15.92
N VAL A 94 6.52 15.08 14.68
CA VAL A 94 6.11 13.72 14.31
C VAL A 94 7.33 12.82 14.14
N ALA A 95 7.39 11.75 14.92
CA ALA A 95 8.34 10.65 14.68
C ALA A 95 7.94 9.87 13.43
N TYR A 96 8.89 9.56 12.56
CA TYR A 96 8.63 8.87 11.30
C TYR A 96 9.58 7.68 11.14
N VAL A 97 9.02 6.54 10.71
CA VAL A 97 9.80 5.42 10.17
C VAL A 97 9.18 4.98 8.85
N GLY A 98 9.99 4.95 7.80
CA GLY A 98 9.61 4.42 6.50
C GLY A 98 9.95 2.93 6.39
N TYR A 99 9.00 2.13 5.91
CA TYR A 99 9.18 0.71 5.73
C TYR A 99 8.95 0.32 4.27
N ASP A 100 9.79 -0.55 3.73
CA ASP A 100 9.59 -1.12 2.40
C ASP A 100 10.18 -2.53 2.37
N ILE A 101 9.62 -3.41 1.55
CA ILE A 101 10.12 -4.77 1.41
C ILE A 101 11.39 -4.85 0.55
N VAL A 102 11.67 -3.81 -0.26
CA VAL A 102 12.81 -3.76 -1.18
C VAL A 102 14.09 -3.31 -0.46
N GLU A 103 14.94 -4.26 -0.10
CA GLU A 103 16.19 -4.00 0.66
C GLU A 103 17.13 -2.99 -0.01
N PRO A 104 17.42 -3.07 -1.34
CA PRO A 104 18.29 -2.10 -1.99
C PRO A 104 17.73 -0.67 -1.95
N LEU A 105 16.40 -0.52 -1.95
CA LEU A 105 15.72 0.77 -1.86
C LEU A 105 15.86 1.36 -0.44
N ILE A 106 15.61 0.56 0.60
CA ILE A 106 15.81 0.99 1.98
C ILE A 106 17.27 1.38 2.23
N ALA A 107 18.23 0.59 1.73
CA ALA A 107 19.65 0.93 1.81
C ALA A 107 19.98 2.23 1.06
N ARG A 108 19.29 2.52 -0.06
CA ARG A 108 19.43 3.80 -0.78
C ARG A 108 18.92 4.96 0.08
N ASN A 109 17.73 4.83 0.65
CA ASN A 109 17.10 5.88 1.47
C ASN A 109 17.95 6.26 2.68
N TRP A 110 18.57 5.28 3.35
CA TRP A 110 19.53 5.53 4.45
C TRP A 110 20.71 6.42 4.03
N ARG A 111 21.19 6.26 2.80
CA ARG A 111 22.33 7.06 2.28
C ARG A 111 21.89 8.44 1.81
N THR A 112 20.71 8.56 1.23
CA THR A 112 20.22 9.81 0.62
C THR A 112 19.48 10.73 1.58
N HIS A 113 18.93 10.20 2.68
CA HIS A 113 18.15 10.96 3.66
C HIS A 113 18.71 10.75 5.09
N PRO A 114 19.92 11.27 5.38
CA PRO A 114 20.52 11.12 6.71
C PRO A 114 19.63 11.74 7.79
N GLY A 115 19.54 11.07 8.94
CA GLY A 115 18.69 11.51 10.07
C GLY A 115 17.23 11.07 9.98
N ARG A 116 16.81 10.37 8.90
CA ARG A 116 15.52 9.69 8.81
C ARG A 116 15.70 8.19 9.08
N ALA A 117 14.66 7.55 9.62
CA ALA A 117 14.66 6.13 9.94
C ALA A 117 13.95 5.33 8.84
N PHE A 118 14.62 4.28 8.37
CA PHE A 118 14.05 3.34 7.41
C PHE A 118 14.34 1.90 7.82
N ALA A 119 13.41 0.99 7.56
CA ALA A 119 13.59 -0.43 7.84
C ALA A 119 12.96 -1.31 6.77
N VAL A 120 13.53 -2.50 6.60
CA VAL A 120 12.94 -3.51 5.72
C VAL A 120 11.80 -4.18 6.47
N LEU A 121 10.62 -4.26 5.85
CA LEU A 121 9.46 -4.93 6.44
C LEU A 121 8.59 -5.52 5.33
N ASP A 122 8.24 -6.79 5.45
CA ASP A 122 7.15 -7.39 4.68
C ASP A 122 5.85 -7.34 5.50
N VAL A 123 5.02 -6.32 5.29
CA VAL A 123 3.74 -6.17 6.02
C VAL A 123 2.77 -7.33 5.81
N VAL A 124 2.96 -8.15 4.77
CA VAL A 124 2.16 -9.37 4.54
C VAL A 124 2.55 -10.48 5.51
N ALA A 125 3.83 -10.55 5.90
CA ALA A 125 4.38 -11.59 6.76
C ALA A 125 4.64 -11.14 8.21
N GLU A 126 4.80 -9.84 8.43
CA GLU A 126 5.30 -9.24 9.67
C GLU A 126 4.34 -8.17 10.21
N VAL A 127 4.23 -8.11 11.54
CA VAL A 127 3.48 -7.05 12.23
C VAL A 127 4.35 -5.79 12.30
N PRO A 128 3.93 -4.65 11.72
CA PRO A 128 4.71 -3.41 11.84
C PRO A 128 4.77 -2.93 13.29
N PRO A 129 5.82 -2.18 13.69
CA PRO A 129 5.84 -1.50 14.96
C PRO A 129 4.65 -0.55 15.14
N ARG A 130 4.20 -0.41 16.39
CA ARG A 130 3.10 0.50 16.75
C ARG A 130 3.43 1.95 16.39
N ALA A 131 2.45 2.64 15.81
CA ALA A 131 2.47 4.08 15.55
C ALA A 131 1.06 4.66 15.75
N ASP A 132 0.93 5.98 15.81
CA ASP A 132 -0.39 6.62 15.87
C ASP A 132 -1.10 6.49 14.52
N LEU A 133 -0.37 6.66 13.42
CA LEU A 133 -0.87 6.53 12.06
C LEU A 133 -0.01 5.55 11.25
N ILE A 134 -0.66 4.58 10.62
CA ILE A 134 -0.09 3.86 9.47
C ILE A 134 -0.53 4.57 8.20
N LEU A 135 0.43 5.04 7.40
CA LEU A 135 0.20 5.45 6.02
C LEU A 135 0.49 4.25 5.12
N CYS A 136 -0.48 3.83 4.31
CA CYS A 136 -0.36 2.72 3.38
C CYS A 136 -0.82 3.15 1.98
N LYS A 137 -0.04 4.02 1.35
CA LYS A 137 -0.36 4.56 0.02
C LYS A 137 0.17 3.62 -1.07
N ASP A 138 -0.69 3.33 -2.05
CA ASP A 138 -0.40 2.58 -3.27
C ASP A 138 0.29 1.22 -3.06
N LEU A 139 -0.01 0.51 -1.97
CA LEU A 139 0.47 -0.86 -1.76
C LEU A 139 -0.53 -1.90 -2.23
N VAL A 140 -1.74 -1.83 -1.66
CA VAL A 140 -2.74 -2.91 -1.74
C VAL A 140 -3.16 -3.20 -3.17
N ASN A 141 -3.14 -2.18 -4.01
CA ASN A 141 -3.41 -2.25 -5.45
C ASN A 141 -2.44 -3.18 -6.18
N HIS A 142 -1.23 -3.39 -5.65
CA HIS A 142 -0.18 -4.26 -6.21
C HIS A 142 -0.05 -5.63 -5.53
N LEU A 143 -0.84 -5.89 -4.49
CA LEU A 143 -0.85 -7.16 -3.75
C LEU A 143 -1.94 -8.08 -4.28
N TYR A 144 -1.71 -9.40 -4.24
CA TYR A 144 -2.78 -10.37 -4.44
C TYR A 144 -3.83 -10.26 -3.34
N GLU A 145 -5.08 -10.64 -3.61
CA GLU A 145 -6.18 -10.49 -2.65
C GLU A 145 -5.85 -11.05 -1.25
N ARG A 146 -5.29 -12.27 -1.19
CA ARG A 146 -4.91 -12.88 0.09
C ARG A 146 -3.79 -12.14 0.83
N ASP A 147 -2.92 -11.44 0.10
CA ASP A 147 -1.83 -10.65 0.66
C ASP A 147 -2.36 -9.30 1.17
N VAL A 148 -3.36 -8.70 0.51
CA VAL A 148 -4.08 -7.52 1.03
C VAL A 148 -4.71 -7.85 2.38
N ARG A 149 -5.41 -8.99 2.48
CA ARG A 149 -6.04 -9.41 3.75
C ARG A 149 -5.00 -9.66 4.85
N ALA A 150 -3.87 -10.27 4.53
CA ALA A 150 -2.79 -10.51 5.49
C ALA A 150 -2.15 -9.18 5.95
N ALA A 151 -1.87 -8.26 5.03
CA ALA A 151 -1.36 -6.92 5.35
C ALA A 151 -2.31 -6.16 6.28
N LEU A 152 -3.61 -6.13 5.99
CA LEU A 152 -4.61 -5.49 6.86
C LEU A 152 -4.62 -6.11 8.26
N LYS A 153 -4.54 -7.45 8.38
CA LYS A 153 -4.48 -8.13 9.69
C LYS A 153 -3.22 -7.76 10.48
N ASN A 154 -2.07 -7.69 9.82
CA ASN A 154 -0.82 -7.31 10.49
C ASN A 154 -0.82 -5.83 10.90
N MET A 155 -1.36 -4.94 10.07
CA MET A 155 -1.57 -3.53 10.44
C MET A 155 -2.53 -3.38 11.61
N VAL A 156 -3.57 -4.21 11.73
CA VAL A 156 -4.44 -4.25 12.92
C VAL A 156 -3.67 -4.76 14.15
N ALA A 157 -2.87 -5.82 13.97
CA ALA A 157 -2.11 -6.45 15.05
C ALA A 157 -0.99 -5.58 15.63
N SER A 158 -0.55 -4.53 14.93
CA SER A 158 0.47 -3.59 15.43
C SER A 158 0.00 -2.81 16.66
N GLY A 159 -1.32 -2.73 16.90
CA GLY A 159 -1.90 -1.86 17.92
C GLY A 159 -1.79 -0.37 17.59
N SER A 160 -1.55 -0.04 16.31
CA SER A 160 -1.61 1.35 15.82
C SER A 160 -3.05 1.89 15.86
N THR A 161 -3.21 3.21 15.91
CA THR A 161 -4.53 3.82 16.10
C THR A 161 -5.27 4.05 14.79
N TRP A 162 -4.61 4.70 13.83
CA TRP A 162 -5.19 5.16 12.58
C TRP A 162 -4.56 4.45 11.39
N LEU A 163 -5.36 4.23 10.34
CA LEU A 163 -4.90 3.75 9.03
C LEU A 163 -5.39 4.72 7.96
N LEU A 164 -4.47 5.36 7.26
CA LEU A 164 -4.74 6.08 6.02
C LEU A 164 -4.18 5.25 4.86
N ILE A 165 -5.06 4.71 4.03
CA ILE A 165 -4.71 3.68 3.02
C ILE A 165 -5.38 3.98 1.69
N THR A 166 -4.75 3.59 0.58
CA THR A 166 -5.39 3.65 -0.74
C THR A 166 -6.61 2.72 -0.76
N SER A 167 -7.77 3.31 -1.07
CA SER A 167 -9.05 2.61 -1.28
C SER A 167 -9.82 3.38 -2.35
N ASN A 168 -9.87 2.81 -3.55
CA ASN A 168 -10.49 3.38 -4.73
C ASN A 168 -12.01 3.19 -4.67
N THR A 169 -12.69 4.06 -3.92
CA THR A 169 -14.14 3.99 -3.70
C THR A 169 -14.92 3.89 -5.02
N GLY A 170 -15.80 2.88 -5.11
CA GLY A 170 -16.68 2.63 -6.24
C GLY A 170 -16.13 1.66 -7.30
N TYR A 171 -14.93 1.10 -7.10
CA TYR A 171 -14.35 0.10 -8.00
C TYR A 171 -14.67 -1.34 -7.55
N GLU A 172 -14.79 -2.25 -8.51
CA GLU A 172 -14.93 -3.68 -8.23
C GLU A 172 -13.58 -4.28 -7.84
N ASN A 173 -13.57 -5.08 -6.76
CA ASN A 173 -12.37 -5.79 -6.32
C ASN A 173 -12.10 -7.03 -7.18
N LEU A 174 -11.37 -6.84 -8.27
CA LEU A 174 -10.85 -7.93 -9.10
C LEU A 174 -9.55 -8.50 -8.50
N GLU A 175 -9.10 -9.67 -8.94
CA GLU A 175 -7.77 -10.19 -8.57
C GLU A 175 -6.68 -9.54 -9.43
N LEU A 176 -5.48 -9.40 -8.88
CA LEU A 176 -4.32 -8.88 -9.60
C LEU A 176 -3.93 -9.77 -10.77
N GLU A 177 -3.63 -9.14 -11.90
CA GLU A 177 -3.10 -9.86 -13.06
C GLU A 177 -1.74 -10.50 -12.73
N MET A 178 -1.73 -11.83 -12.62
CA MET A 178 -0.62 -12.60 -12.04
C MET A 178 0.72 -12.48 -12.78
N LEU A 179 0.73 -12.07 -14.05
CA LEU A 179 1.91 -12.18 -14.93
C LEU A 179 2.52 -10.85 -15.36
N ALA A 180 1.94 -9.71 -14.96
CA ALA A 180 2.47 -8.40 -15.32
C ALA A 180 3.41 -7.86 -14.22
N PRO A 181 4.73 -7.73 -14.46
CA PRO A 181 5.61 -7.07 -13.51
C PRO A 181 5.16 -5.62 -13.29
N GLY A 182 5.02 -5.22 -12.03
CA GLY A 182 4.51 -3.90 -11.67
C GLY A 182 3.00 -3.71 -11.86
N ALA A 183 2.24 -4.79 -12.03
CA ALA A 183 0.77 -4.76 -12.13
C ALA A 183 0.16 -3.99 -10.95
N SER A 184 -0.94 -3.30 -11.25
CA SER A 184 -1.77 -2.59 -10.30
C SER A 184 -3.23 -2.80 -10.70
N ARG A 185 -4.14 -2.62 -9.74
CA ARG A 185 -5.58 -2.53 -9.96
C ARG A 185 -6.19 -1.66 -8.88
N GLU A 186 -7.32 -1.05 -9.16
CA GLU A 186 -8.11 -0.35 -8.17
C GLU A 186 -8.81 -1.35 -7.23
N LEU A 187 -8.85 -1.02 -5.94
CA LEU A 187 -9.54 -1.79 -4.93
C LEU A 187 -10.38 -0.88 -4.04
N ASP A 188 -11.65 -1.21 -3.84
CA ASP A 188 -12.50 -0.58 -2.84
C ASP A 188 -12.54 -1.44 -1.58
N LEU A 189 -11.82 -1.03 -0.53
CA LEU A 189 -11.75 -1.81 0.71
C LEU A 189 -13.07 -1.79 1.50
N ALA A 190 -14.01 -0.89 1.20
CA ALA A 190 -15.35 -0.92 1.79
C ALA A 190 -16.29 -1.91 1.08
N ALA A 191 -15.92 -2.38 -0.13
CA ALA A 191 -16.69 -3.35 -0.89
C ALA A 191 -16.23 -4.81 -0.61
N PRO A 192 -17.04 -5.81 -0.98
CA PRO A 192 -16.63 -7.22 -0.91
C PRO A 192 -15.34 -7.47 -1.70
N PRO A 193 -14.43 -8.34 -1.23
CA PRO A 193 -14.57 -9.24 -0.07
C PRO A 193 -14.00 -8.67 1.24
N TYR A 194 -13.56 -7.40 1.25
CA TYR A 194 -12.94 -6.79 2.42
C TYR A 194 -13.98 -6.28 3.42
N ASP A 195 -15.08 -5.73 2.91
CA ASP A 195 -16.26 -5.30 3.68
C ASP A 195 -15.90 -4.45 4.90
N LEU A 196 -14.91 -3.57 4.75
CA LEU A 196 -14.54 -2.62 5.81
C LEU A 196 -15.72 -1.66 6.06
N PRO A 197 -15.89 -1.16 7.30
CA PRO A 197 -16.99 -0.25 7.59
C PRO A 197 -16.80 1.06 6.83
N PRO A 198 -17.83 1.92 6.75
CA PRO A 198 -17.66 3.26 6.19
C PRO A 198 -16.46 3.98 6.83
N PRO A 199 -15.54 4.55 6.03
CA PRO A 199 -14.39 5.25 6.57
C PRO A 199 -14.79 6.54 7.27
N ILE A 200 -13.95 6.96 8.22
CA ILE A 200 -14.09 8.25 8.90
C ILE A 200 -13.87 9.39 7.92
N HIS A 201 -12.97 9.17 6.97
CA HIS A 201 -12.83 9.97 5.77
C HIS A 201 -12.58 9.03 4.61
N GLY A 202 -13.39 9.08 3.57
CA GLY A 202 -13.13 8.37 2.32
C GLY A 202 -13.32 9.33 1.16
N ASP A 203 -12.37 9.30 0.25
CA ASP A 203 -12.54 9.87 -1.08
C ASP A 203 -12.32 8.78 -2.14
N HIS A 204 -12.17 9.17 -3.41
CA HIS A 204 -11.99 8.24 -4.51
C HIS A 204 -10.61 7.55 -4.54
N TYR A 205 -9.70 7.91 -3.64
CA TYR A 205 -8.31 7.46 -3.65
C TYR A 205 -7.81 7.01 -2.28
N LEU A 206 -8.00 7.80 -1.22
CA LEU A 206 -7.56 7.50 0.14
C LEU A 206 -8.74 7.36 1.09
N SER A 207 -8.61 6.44 2.04
CA SER A 207 -9.57 6.24 3.13
C SER A 207 -8.87 6.15 4.48
N LEU A 208 -9.47 6.80 5.47
CA LEU A 208 -9.05 6.84 6.86
C LEU A 208 -9.99 6.00 7.73
N TRP A 209 -9.43 5.06 8.46
CA TRP A 209 -10.13 4.27 9.47
C TRP A 209 -9.41 4.32 10.82
N ARG A 210 -10.16 4.03 11.89
CA ARG A 210 -9.57 3.48 13.11
C ARG A 210 -9.23 2.02 12.86
N LEU A 211 -8.02 1.59 13.22
CA LEU A 211 -7.62 0.19 13.01
C LEU A 211 -8.45 -0.79 13.83
N GLU A 212 -9.01 -0.37 14.96
CA GLU A 212 -9.95 -1.20 15.72
C GLU A 212 -11.21 -1.56 14.92
N ASP A 213 -11.72 -0.64 14.09
CA ASP A 213 -12.90 -0.87 13.25
C ASP A 213 -12.58 -1.83 12.11
N VAL A 214 -11.41 -1.67 11.49
CA VAL A 214 -10.87 -2.60 10.50
C VAL A 214 -10.75 -4.01 11.12
N GLY A 215 -10.18 -4.12 12.32
CA GLY A 215 -10.06 -5.39 13.03
C GLY A 215 -11.40 -6.06 13.31
N ARG A 216 -12.41 -5.29 13.73
CA ARG A 216 -13.78 -5.78 13.95
C ARG A 216 -14.41 -6.33 12.66
N ALA A 217 -14.21 -5.67 11.53
CA ALA A 217 -14.73 -6.13 10.23
C ALA A 217 -14.03 -7.41 9.75
N LEU A 218 -12.69 -7.44 9.79
CA LEU A 218 -11.91 -8.61 9.37
C LEU A 218 -12.19 -9.87 10.21
N ALA A 219 -12.65 -9.72 11.45
CA ALA A 219 -13.07 -10.83 12.30
C ALA A 219 -14.45 -11.41 11.92
N ARG A 220 -15.29 -10.64 11.22
CA ARG A 220 -16.65 -11.03 10.79
C ARG A 220 -16.68 -11.67 9.41
N SER A 221 -15.77 -11.29 8.51
CA SER A 221 -15.70 -11.86 7.17
C SER A 221 -15.12 -13.27 7.19
N PRO A 222 -15.85 -14.31 6.73
CA PRO A 222 -15.30 -15.66 6.61
C PRO A 222 -14.12 -15.68 5.63
N ARG A 223 -13.19 -16.62 5.84
CA ARG A 223 -11.97 -16.81 5.03
C ARG A 223 -12.29 -17.18 3.59
#